data_AF-A0A146L6R9-F1
#
_entry.id   AF-A0A146L6R9-F1
#
_cell.length_a   1.000
_cell.length_b   1.000
_cell.length_c   1.000
_cell.angle_alpha   90.00
_cell.angle_beta   90.00
_cell.angle_gamma   90.00
#
_symmetry.space_group_name_H-M   'P 1'
#
loop_
_entity.id
_entity.type
_entity.pdbx_description
1 polymer ?
#
loop_
_entity_poly.entity_id
_entity_poly.type
_entity_poly.pdbx_seq_one_letter_code
_entity_poly.pdbx_strand_id
1 'polypeptide(L)'
;MMSDSLMELVSQYKFSIAIENAICDDYITEKLWRPLIVGSVPLYIGSPSVKDWLPNSGTVILPVDFKSPEELSKHLLYLDSNEDAYNNYLTHKLEGTVTNLLLKESFIPLWPDDSLGVIDDFECLMCQKIHSSNSEQSIVSTAHYDCPQPTSILSGKHNASNWWHSDYTRSACEATAFRDFIISKNNIHDKFSSNYKSIENC
;
A
#
# COMPACT_ATOMS: atom_id res chain seq x y z
N MET A 1 12.94 -1.86 -6.16
CA MET A 1 12.15 -2.05 -4.91
C MET A 1 12.18 -3.49 -4.37
N MET A 2 12.70 -4.46 -5.11
CA MET A 2 12.94 -5.83 -4.65
C MET A 2 14.38 -6.21 -5.01
N SER A 3 15.38 -5.71 -4.27
CA SER A 3 16.76 -6.12 -4.52
C SER A 3 17.00 -7.50 -3.91
N ASP A 4 17.74 -8.35 -4.61
CA ASP A 4 18.04 -9.71 -4.15
C ASP A 4 18.68 -9.71 -2.76
N SER A 5 19.63 -8.80 -2.52
CA SER A 5 20.30 -8.64 -1.22
C SER A 5 19.35 -8.27 -0.08
N LEU A 6 18.30 -7.49 -0.35
CA LEU A 6 17.30 -7.14 0.66
C LEU A 6 16.41 -8.33 0.94
N MET A 7 15.98 -9.04 -0.10
CA MET A 7 15.13 -10.22 0.03
C MET A 7 15.86 -11.34 0.78
N GLU A 8 17.15 -11.55 0.49
CA GLU A 8 18.02 -12.48 1.21
C GLU A 8 18.15 -12.10 2.69
N LEU A 9 18.34 -10.81 3.01
CA LEU A 9 18.38 -10.34 4.38
C LEU A 9 17.05 -10.60 5.11
N VAL A 10 15.92 -10.22 4.52
CA VAL A 10 14.59 -10.39 5.13
C VAL A 10 14.27 -11.87 5.37
N SER A 11 14.71 -12.76 4.47
CA SER A 11 14.49 -14.21 4.59
C SER A 11 15.15 -14.86 5.80
N GLN A 12 16.14 -14.20 6.41
CA GLN A 12 16.86 -14.71 7.58
C GLN A 12 16.12 -14.45 8.90
N TYR A 13 14.99 -13.75 8.87
CA TYR A 13 14.22 -13.40 10.07
C TYR A 13 12.81 -13.97 10.03
N LYS A 14 12.35 -14.55 11.16
CA LYS A 14 10.98 -15.05 11.32
C LYS A 14 9.94 -13.95 11.22
N PHE A 15 10.27 -12.75 11.71
CA PHE A 15 9.34 -11.63 11.78
C PHE A 15 9.93 -10.39 11.10
N SER A 16 9.09 -9.68 10.36
CA SER A 16 9.45 -8.43 9.69
C SER A 16 8.52 -7.30 10.13
N ILE A 17 9.08 -6.17 10.56
CA ILE A 17 8.29 -4.98 10.88
C ILE A 17 7.88 -4.30 9.57
N ALA A 18 6.58 -4.30 9.28
CA ALA A 18 6.01 -3.80 8.03
C ALA A 18 5.04 -2.64 8.33
N ILE A 19 5.59 -1.48 8.65
CA ILE A 19 4.81 -0.29 9.03
C ILE A 19 4.79 0.70 7.88
N GLU A 20 3.60 1.11 7.47
CA GLU A 20 3.41 2.16 6.48
C GLU A 20 3.58 3.56 7.06
N ASN A 21 3.85 4.51 6.18
CA ASN A 21 4.04 5.92 6.58
C ASN A 21 2.73 6.57 7.06
N ALA A 22 1.57 5.99 6.71
CA ALA A 22 0.23 6.45 7.06
C ALA A 22 -0.72 5.26 7.22
N ILE A 23 -1.81 5.47 7.97
CA ILE A 23 -2.92 4.51 8.11
C ILE A 23 -4.05 5.00 7.21
N CYS A 24 -4.38 4.22 6.19
CA CYS A 24 -5.23 4.67 5.10
C CYS A 24 -5.73 3.48 4.29
N ASP A 25 -7.01 3.47 3.94
CA ASP A 25 -7.59 2.39 3.14
C ASP A 25 -6.83 2.22 1.82
N ASP A 26 -6.64 0.97 1.42
CA ASP A 26 -5.92 0.53 0.22
C ASP A 26 -4.43 0.96 0.11
N TYR A 27 -3.88 1.70 1.11
CA TYR A 27 -2.45 2.06 1.15
C TYR A 27 -1.59 0.88 1.62
N ILE A 28 -1.35 -0.06 0.70
CA ILE A 28 -0.56 -1.28 0.92
C ILE A 28 0.63 -1.26 -0.03
N THR A 29 1.84 -1.21 0.52
CA THR A 29 3.07 -1.08 -0.27
C THR A 29 3.92 -2.35 -0.23
N GLU A 30 5.12 -2.27 -0.80
CA GLU A 30 6.09 -3.35 -0.81
C GLU A 30 6.51 -3.84 0.59
N LYS A 31 6.28 -3.03 1.63
CA LYS A 31 6.59 -3.39 3.02
C LYS A 31 5.81 -4.62 3.48
N LEU A 32 4.56 -4.78 3.05
CA LEU A 32 3.78 -5.98 3.30
C LEU A 32 4.27 -7.17 2.46
N TRP A 33 4.50 -6.93 1.17
CA TRP A 33 4.71 -8.00 0.20
C TRP A 33 6.09 -8.66 0.31
N ARG A 34 7.16 -7.89 0.54
CA ARG A 34 8.53 -8.42 0.68
C ARG A 34 8.63 -9.59 1.69
N PRO A 35 8.19 -9.45 2.95
CA PRO A 35 8.26 -10.56 3.91
C PRO A 35 7.38 -11.75 3.53
N LEU A 36 6.15 -11.51 3.03
CA LEU A 36 5.26 -12.58 2.58
C LEU A 36 5.87 -13.43 1.45
N ILE A 37 6.63 -12.80 0.55
CA ILE A 37 7.30 -13.47 -0.57
C ILE A 37 8.45 -14.36 -0.09
N VAL A 38 9.24 -13.93 0.89
CA VAL A 38 10.41 -14.68 1.38
C VAL A 38 10.11 -15.63 2.54
N GLY A 39 8.89 -15.67 3.04
CA GLY A 39 8.49 -16.55 4.15
C GLY A 39 8.81 -15.99 5.53
N SER A 40 8.90 -14.66 5.66
CA SER A 40 8.92 -13.95 6.94
C SER A 40 7.52 -13.47 7.28
N VAL A 41 7.09 -13.56 8.54
CA VAL A 41 5.75 -13.12 8.96
C VAL A 41 5.76 -11.60 9.22
N PRO A 42 4.97 -10.80 8.49
CA PRO A 42 4.91 -9.36 8.71
C PRO A 42 4.14 -9.00 9.98
N LEU A 43 4.69 -8.06 10.75
CA LEU A 43 3.99 -7.28 11.75
C LEU A 43 3.51 -5.99 11.06
N TYR A 44 2.26 -5.99 10.62
CA TYR A 44 1.76 -4.97 9.71
C TYR A 44 0.93 -3.89 10.41
N ILE A 45 1.25 -2.63 10.14
CA ILE A 45 0.44 -1.45 10.50
C ILE A 45 0.39 -0.55 9.28
N GLY A 46 -0.80 -0.27 8.75
CA GLY A 46 -0.97 0.53 7.55
C GLY A 46 -2.44 0.58 7.17
N SER A 47 -2.80 -0.02 6.05
CA SER A 47 -4.19 -0.05 5.58
C SER A 47 -5.12 -0.86 6.48
N PRO A 48 -6.26 -0.28 6.92
CA PRO A 48 -7.34 -1.04 7.56
C PRO A 48 -7.93 -2.13 6.66
N SER A 49 -7.94 -1.93 5.34
CA SER A 49 -8.43 -2.91 4.35
C SER A 49 -7.42 -4.04 4.06
N VAL A 50 -6.26 -4.09 4.72
CA VAL A 50 -5.21 -5.11 4.45
C VAL A 50 -5.73 -6.55 4.50
N LYS A 51 -6.72 -6.84 5.35
CA LYS A 51 -7.31 -8.18 5.51
C LYS A 51 -7.93 -8.69 4.20
N ASP A 52 -8.42 -7.79 3.34
CA ASP A 52 -9.02 -8.11 2.05
C ASP A 52 -7.99 -8.51 0.99
N TRP A 53 -6.71 -8.20 1.24
CA TRP A 53 -5.61 -8.37 0.29
C TRP A 53 -4.62 -9.47 0.70
N LEU A 54 -4.81 -10.12 1.85
CA LEU A 54 -3.88 -11.16 2.31
C LEU A 54 -3.99 -12.43 1.46
N PRO A 55 -2.88 -13.16 1.23
CA PRO A 55 -2.92 -14.43 0.49
C PRO A 55 -3.90 -15.44 1.10
N ASN A 56 -3.84 -15.59 2.43
CA ASN A 56 -4.75 -16.39 3.26
C ASN A 56 -5.10 -15.59 4.52
N SER A 57 -6.19 -15.97 5.20
CA SER A 57 -6.46 -15.44 6.53
C SER A 57 -5.34 -15.83 7.50
N GLY A 58 -4.86 -14.87 8.30
CA GLY A 58 -3.86 -15.15 9.33
C GLY A 58 -2.42 -15.25 8.81
N THR A 59 -2.09 -14.71 7.64
CA THR A 59 -0.69 -14.65 7.15
C THR A 59 0.11 -13.47 7.70
N VAL A 60 -0.53 -12.60 8.48
CA VAL A 60 0.06 -11.38 9.05
C VAL A 60 -0.31 -11.25 10.51
N ILE A 61 0.57 -10.62 11.28
CA ILE A 61 0.28 -10.19 12.65
C ILE A 61 -0.09 -8.72 12.60
N LEU A 62 -1.25 -8.36 13.13
CA LEU A 62 -1.69 -6.97 13.22
C LEU A 62 -1.51 -6.49 14.68
N PRO A 63 -0.48 -5.67 14.97
CA PRO A 63 -0.25 -5.17 16.33
C PRO A 63 -1.46 -4.45 16.95
N VAL A 64 -2.30 -3.84 16.10
CA VAL A 64 -3.53 -3.14 16.52
C VAL A 64 -4.61 -4.06 17.10
N ASP A 65 -4.53 -5.38 16.84
CA ASP A 65 -5.46 -6.37 17.38
C ASP A 65 -5.07 -6.80 18.82
N PHE A 66 -3.94 -6.33 19.35
CA PHE A 66 -3.45 -6.63 20.71
C PHE A 66 -3.73 -5.47 21.68
N LYS A 67 -4.02 -5.77 22.95
CA LYS A 67 -4.33 -4.74 23.96
C LYS A 67 -3.10 -3.95 24.38
N SER A 68 -1.91 -4.52 24.23
CA SER A 68 -0.65 -3.85 24.59
C SER A 68 0.55 -4.45 23.84
N PRO A 69 1.67 -3.70 23.75
CA PRO A 69 2.94 -4.24 23.26
C PRO A 69 3.44 -5.46 24.05
N GLU A 70 3.08 -5.57 25.34
CA GLU A 70 3.43 -6.74 26.16
C GLU A 70 2.68 -7.99 25.70
N GLU A 71 1.39 -7.87 25.38
CA GLU A 71 0.58 -8.99 24.86
C GLU A 71 1.10 -9.44 23.49
N LEU A 72 1.42 -8.48 22.61
CA LEU A 72 2.07 -8.78 21.32
C LEU A 72 3.40 -9.51 21.53
N SER A 73 4.25 -9.05 22.46
CA SER A 73 5.53 -9.69 22.77
C SER A 73 5.34 -11.14 23.23
N LYS A 74 4.36 -11.41 24.12
CA LYS A 74 4.03 -12.78 24.55
C LYS A 74 3.60 -13.67 23.39
N HIS A 75 2.80 -13.13 22.46
CA HIS A 75 2.38 -13.86 21.26
C HIS A 75 3.57 -14.18 20.34
N LEU A 76 4.47 -13.22 20.11
CA LEU A 76 5.67 -13.43 19.30
C LEU A 76 6.61 -14.49 19.92
N LEU A 77 6.78 -14.48 21.24
CA LEU A 77 7.57 -15.51 21.95
C LEU A 77 6.92 -16.90 21.88
N TYR A 78 5.59 -16.96 21.92
CA TYR A 78 4.86 -18.21 21.70
C TYR A 78 5.08 -18.75 20.28
N LEU A 79 4.92 -17.91 19.25
CA LEU A 79 5.21 -18.30 17.87
C LEU A 79 6.70 -18.62 17.67
N ASP A 80 7.60 -17.99 18.42
CA ASP A 80 9.02 -18.28 18.31
C ASP A 80 9.34 -19.71 18.79
N SER A 81 8.69 -20.13 19.88
CA SER A 81 8.87 -21.44 20.50
C SER A 81 7.96 -22.56 19.96
N ASN A 82 7.01 -22.23 19.10
CA ASN A 82 6.05 -23.19 18.53
C ASN A 82 6.06 -23.14 16.99
N GLU A 83 6.76 -24.09 16.38
CA GLU A 83 6.96 -24.16 14.94
C GLU A 83 5.66 -24.37 14.16
N ASP A 84 4.76 -25.23 14.65
CA ASP A 84 3.46 -25.47 14.00
C ASP A 84 2.60 -24.20 13.98
N ALA A 85 2.56 -23.48 15.10
CA ALA A 85 1.81 -22.23 15.21
C ALA A 85 2.40 -21.14 14.30
N TYR A 86 3.73 -21.07 14.17
CA TYR A 86 4.39 -20.17 13.24
C TYR A 86 4.11 -20.54 11.78
N ASN A 87 4.22 -21.82 11.43
CA ASN A 87 4.01 -22.32 10.06
C ASN A 87 2.58 -22.08 9.55
N ASN A 88 1.59 -22.00 10.44
CA ASN A 88 0.22 -21.60 10.05
C ASN A 88 0.15 -20.20 9.42
N TYR A 89 1.04 -19.27 9.77
CA TYR A 89 1.14 -17.95 9.12
C TYR A 89 1.74 -18.02 7.70
N LEU A 90 2.36 -19.15 7.34
CA LEU A 90 3.12 -19.33 6.10
C LEU A 90 2.49 -20.36 5.16
N THR A 91 1.23 -20.74 5.36
CA THR A 91 0.52 -21.73 4.52
C THR A 91 0.59 -21.40 3.02
N HIS A 92 0.49 -20.12 2.65
CA HIS A 92 0.64 -19.69 1.25
C HIS A 92 2.01 -20.03 0.65
N LYS A 93 3.05 -20.09 1.48
CA LYS A 93 4.43 -20.37 1.07
C LYS A 93 4.77 -21.86 1.16
N LEU A 94 4.35 -22.52 2.23
CA LEU A 94 4.68 -23.93 2.50
C LEU A 94 3.83 -24.88 1.66
N GLU A 95 2.56 -24.55 1.43
CA GLU A 95 1.62 -25.39 0.69
C GLU A 95 1.39 -24.87 -0.74
N GLY A 96 1.80 -23.62 -1.04
CA GLY A 96 1.53 -22.98 -2.32
C GLY A 96 0.07 -22.56 -2.52
N THR A 97 -0.73 -22.57 -1.46
CA THR A 97 -2.17 -22.30 -1.53
C THR A 97 -2.48 -20.83 -1.21
N VAL A 98 -3.01 -20.09 -2.18
CA VAL A 98 -3.60 -18.76 -1.98
C VAL A 98 -5.12 -18.90 -2.06
N THR A 99 -5.83 -18.59 -0.98
CA THR A 99 -7.29 -18.77 -0.86
C THR A 99 -8.07 -17.52 -1.24
N ASN A 100 -7.43 -16.36 -1.18
CA ASN A 100 -8.04 -15.09 -1.52
C ASN A 100 -8.28 -14.96 -3.04
N LEU A 101 -9.54 -15.06 -3.46
CA LEU A 101 -9.95 -14.94 -4.86
C LEU A 101 -9.84 -13.50 -5.37
N LEU A 102 -10.19 -12.51 -4.55
CA LEU A 102 -10.07 -11.09 -4.91
C LEU A 102 -8.61 -10.76 -5.26
N LEU A 103 -7.66 -11.20 -4.42
CA LEU A 103 -6.23 -11.01 -4.68
C LEU A 103 -5.81 -11.66 -6.01
N LYS A 104 -6.25 -12.90 -6.26
CA LYS A 104 -5.92 -13.63 -7.51
C LYS A 104 -6.47 -12.95 -8.75
N GLU A 105 -7.72 -12.48 -8.70
CA GLU A 105 -8.40 -11.85 -9.83
C GLU A 105 -7.92 -10.41 -10.06
N SER A 106 -7.54 -9.71 -9.00
CA SER A 106 -7.04 -8.33 -9.07
C SER A 106 -5.59 -8.24 -9.55
N PHE A 107 -4.82 -9.32 -9.40
CA PHE A 107 -3.49 -9.42 -10.01
C PHE A 107 -3.62 -9.59 -11.53
N ILE A 108 -3.77 -8.46 -12.22
CA ILE A 108 -3.42 -8.40 -13.64
C ILE A 108 -1.90 -8.56 -13.71
N PRO A 109 -1.36 -9.47 -14.54
CA PRO A 109 0.07 -9.51 -14.81
C PRO A 109 0.45 -8.26 -15.63
N LEU A 110 0.50 -7.11 -14.96
CA LEU A 110 0.98 -5.82 -15.48
C LEU A 110 2.49 -5.69 -15.36
N TRP A 111 3.19 -6.80 -15.13
CA TRP A 111 4.64 -6.85 -15.18
C TRP A 111 5.03 -7.43 -16.54
N PRO A 112 5.13 -6.62 -17.60
CA PRO A 112 5.75 -7.12 -18.81
C PRO A 112 7.24 -7.32 -18.57
N ASP A 113 7.73 -8.30 -19.30
CA ASP A 113 9.10 -8.39 -19.76
C ASP A 113 9.55 -7.02 -20.33
N ASP A 114 10.26 -6.26 -19.49
CA ASP A 114 11.26 -5.20 -19.74
C ASP A 114 11.09 -4.21 -20.92
N SER A 115 9.92 -4.09 -21.54
CA SER A 115 9.79 -3.49 -22.88
C SER A 115 9.18 -2.08 -22.92
N LEU A 116 8.27 -1.72 -22.01
CA LEU A 116 7.60 -0.40 -21.98
C LEU A 116 7.66 0.27 -20.60
N GLY A 117 7.58 -0.53 -19.53
CA GLY A 117 7.66 -0.04 -18.16
C GLY A 117 6.28 0.25 -17.56
N VAL A 118 6.21 0.16 -16.23
CA VAL A 118 4.96 0.13 -15.44
C VAL A 118 4.00 1.29 -15.75
N ILE A 119 4.52 2.47 -16.09
CA ILE A 119 3.70 3.65 -16.40
C ILE A 119 3.01 3.47 -17.75
N ASP A 120 3.75 3.11 -18.79
CA ASP A 120 3.21 2.95 -20.16
C ASP A 120 2.16 1.83 -20.20
N ASP A 121 2.38 0.74 -19.45
CA ASP A 121 1.41 -0.35 -19.35
C ASP A 121 0.14 0.05 -18.61
N PHE A 122 0.29 0.84 -17.54
CA PHE A 122 -0.84 1.41 -16.82
C PHE A 122 -1.63 2.36 -17.73
N GLU A 123 -0.95 3.25 -18.46
CA GLU A 123 -1.59 4.15 -19.43
C GLU A 123 -2.34 3.37 -20.51
N CYS A 124 -1.71 2.33 -21.07
CA CYS A 124 -2.35 1.44 -22.05
C CYS A 124 -3.58 0.73 -21.48
N LEU A 125 -3.49 0.18 -20.27
CA LEU A 125 -4.62 -0.43 -19.56
C LEU A 125 -5.77 0.56 -19.39
N MET A 126 -5.48 1.79 -18.94
CA MET A 126 -6.49 2.84 -18.79
C MET A 126 -7.13 3.19 -20.14
N CYS A 127 -6.34 3.37 -21.19
CA CYS A 127 -6.85 3.62 -22.54
C CYS A 127 -7.77 2.49 -23.03
N GLN A 128 -7.37 1.23 -22.84
CA GLN A 128 -8.17 0.05 -23.19
C GLN A 128 -9.47 0.01 -22.38
N LYS A 129 -9.43 0.26 -21.07
CA LYS A 129 -10.64 0.28 -20.23
C LYS A 129 -11.61 1.39 -20.64
N ILE A 130 -11.10 2.57 -20.99
CA ILE A 130 -11.93 3.69 -21.49
C ILE A 130 -12.58 3.34 -22.83
N HIS A 131 -11.86 2.69 -23.75
CA HIS A 131 -12.35 2.39 -25.10
C HIS A 131 -13.18 1.10 -25.20
N SER A 132 -12.94 0.10 -24.34
CA SER A 132 -13.63 -1.19 -24.37
C SER A 132 -15.01 -1.17 -23.73
N SER A 133 -15.37 -0.08 -23.05
CA SER A 133 -16.58 0.00 -22.23
C SER A 133 -17.62 0.97 -22.81
N ASN A 134 -18.80 0.43 -23.12
CA ASN A 134 -20.10 1.07 -22.88
C ASN A 134 -20.54 0.89 -21.39
N SER A 135 -19.60 0.61 -20.49
CA SER A 135 -19.89 0.19 -19.12
C SER A 135 -20.34 1.36 -18.26
N GLU A 136 -21.28 1.09 -17.36
CA GLU A 136 -21.71 2.00 -16.31
C GLU A 136 -20.47 2.60 -15.64
N GLN A 137 -20.37 3.93 -15.67
CA GLN A 137 -19.31 4.63 -14.97
C GLN A 137 -19.43 4.28 -13.48
N SER A 138 -18.54 3.43 -12.99
CA SER A 138 -18.28 3.29 -11.56
C SER A 138 -17.64 4.60 -11.12
N ILE A 139 -18.47 5.57 -10.70
CA ILE A 139 -17.99 6.81 -10.12
C ILE A 139 -17.39 6.45 -8.77
N VAL A 140 -16.07 6.44 -8.73
CA VAL A 140 -15.31 6.30 -7.49
C VAL A 140 -15.72 7.45 -6.56
N SER A 141 -16.16 7.10 -5.36
CA SER A 141 -16.58 8.10 -4.37
C SER A 141 -15.37 8.82 -3.78
N THR A 142 -15.59 9.95 -3.10
CA THR A 142 -14.52 10.65 -2.37
C THR A 142 -13.87 9.77 -1.30
N ALA A 143 -14.56 8.73 -0.82
CA ALA A 143 -14.03 7.77 0.16
C ALA A 143 -12.87 6.90 -0.37
N HIS A 144 -12.56 6.96 -1.67
CA HIS A 144 -11.37 6.30 -2.21
C HIS A 144 -10.13 7.21 -2.15
N TYR A 145 -10.31 8.49 -1.86
CA TYR A 145 -9.25 9.51 -1.86
C TYR A 145 -9.17 10.26 -0.53
N ASP A 146 -9.87 9.82 0.52
CA ASP A 146 -9.98 10.50 1.82
C ASP A 146 -8.95 10.02 2.85
N CYS A 147 -7.79 9.60 2.35
CA CYS A 147 -6.64 9.23 3.17
C CYS A 147 -6.34 10.32 4.21
N PRO A 148 -6.42 10.04 5.52
CA PRO A 148 -6.21 11.08 6.52
C PRO A 148 -4.74 11.49 6.56
N GLN A 149 -4.49 12.70 7.05
CA GLN A 149 -3.12 13.15 7.28
C GLN A 149 -2.38 12.16 8.18
N PRO A 150 -1.13 11.77 7.85
CA PRO A 150 -0.36 10.82 8.65
C PRO A 150 -0.32 11.22 10.12
N THR A 151 -0.32 10.25 11.02
CA THR A 151 -0.10 10.48 12.45
C THR A 151 0.95 9.51 12.95
N SER A 152 1.66 9.89 14.02
CA SER A 152 2.61 9.00 14.65
C SER A 152 1.89 7.81 15.27
N ILE A 153 2.28 6.59 14.91
CA ILE A 153 1.75 5.35 15.50
C ILE A 153 1.97 5.26 17.02
N LEU A 154 2.96 5.96 17.56
CA LEU A 154 3.30 5.92 18.99
C LEU A 154 2.51 6.95 19.78
N SER A 155 2.35 8.17 19.23
CA SER A 155 1.75 9.30 19.95
C SER A 155 0.34 9.65 19.51
N GLY A 156 -0.12 9.12 18.37
CA GLY A 156 -1.38 9.49 17.73
C GLY A 156 -1.43 10.95 17.23
N LYS A 157 -0.31 11.68 17.30
CA LYS A 157 -0.25 13.11 16.97
C LYS A 157 0.40 13.32 15.62
N HIS A 158 0.00 14.41 14.96
CA HIS A 158 0.71 14.90 13.79
C HIS A 158 2.11 15.39 14.19
N ASN A 159 3.12 15.00 13.42
CA ASN A 159 4.47 15.45 13.62
C ASN A 159 4.87 16.40 12.50
N ALA A 160 4.70 17.72 12.71
CA ALA A 160 5.05 18.74 11.71
C ALA A 160 6.54 18.77 11.35
N SER A 161 7.42 18.16 12.16
CA SER A 161 8.85 18.04 11.84
C SER A 161 9.17 16.88 10.90
N ASN A 162 8.22 15.95 10.68
CA ASN A 162 8.38 14.87 9.73
C ASN A 162 8.05 15.37 8.31
N TRP A 163 9.04 15.27 7.42
CA TRP A 163 8.94 15.71 6.02
C TRP A 163 7.73 15.10 5.28
N TRP A 164 7.29 13.90 5.63
CA TRP A 164 6.08 13.29 5.06
C TRP A 164 4.81 14.12 5.29
N HIS A 165 4.71 14.88 6.38
CA HIS A 165 3.57 15.77 6.61
C HIS A 165 3.58 16.99 5.69
N SER A 166 4.78 17.52 5.41
CA SER A 166 4.95 18.60 4.44
C SER A 166 4.58 18.09 3.05
N ASP A 167 5.03 16.87 2.71
CA ASP A 167 4.79 16.26 1.41
C ASP A 167 3.31 15.93 1.20
N TYR A 168 2.63 15.44 2.24
CA TYR A 168 1.18 15.24 2.23
C TYR A 168 0.44 16.56 1.97
N THR A 169 0.78 17.63 2.70
CA THR A 169 0.12 18.94 2.55
C THR A 169 0.34 19.52 1.16
N ARG A 170 1.58 19.44 0.66
CA ARG A 170 1.93 19.86 -0.70
C ARG A 170 1.17 19.05 -1.75
N SER A 171 1.12 17.73 -1.61
CA SER A 171 0.42 16.84 -2.56
C SER A 171 -1.09 17.12 -2.59
N ALA A 172 -1.72 17.39 -1.45
CA ALA A 172 -3.13 17.76 -1.38
C ALA A 172 -3.42 19.10 -2.10
N CYS A 173 -2.49 20.04 -1.97
CA CYS A 173 -2.55 21.33 -2.65
C CYS A 173 -2.35 21.19 -4.16
N GLU A 174 -1.35 20.41 -4.59
CA GLU A 174 -1.09 20.10 -5.99
C GLU A 174 -2.28 19.37 -6.64
N ALA A 175 -2.90 18.43 -5.93
CA ALA A 175 -4.09 17.72 -6.40
C ALA A 175 -5.28 18.68 -6.61
N THR A 176 -5.46 19.66 -5.71
CA THR A 176 -6.50 20.69 -5.85
C THR A 176 -6.24 21.59 -7.06
N ALA A 177 -5.00 22.06 -7.20
CA ALA A 177 -4.57 22.86 -8.35
C ALA A 177 -4.75 22.09 -9.67
N PHE A 178 -4.39 20.81 -9.69
CA PHE A 178 -4.58 19.93 -10.84
C PHE A 178 -6.05 19.73 -11.19
N ARG A 179 -6.90 19.49 -10.19
CA ARG A 179 -8.35 19.37 -10.39
C ARG A 179 -8.94 20.64 -11.04
N ASP A 180 -8.59 21.80 -10.51
CA ASP A 180 -9.07 23.08 -11.04
C ASP A 180 -8.57 23.33 -12.48
N PHE A 181 -7.34 22.92 -12.80
CA PHE A 181 -6.78 22.99 -14.14
C PHE A 181 -7.59 22.13 -15.14
N ILE A 182 -7.94 20.91 -14.75
CA ILE A 182 -8.75 20.00 -15.58
C ILE A 182 -10.18 20.55 -15.76
N ILE A 183 -10.83 21.03 -14.69
CA ILE A 183 -12.21 21.55 -14.74
C ILE A 183 -12.32 22.81 -15.60
N SER A 184 -11.30 23.67 -15.59
CA SER A 184 -11.25 24.89 -16.39
C SER A 184 -11.03 24.64 -17.90
N LYS A 185 -10.88 23.37 -18.33
CA LYS A 185 -10.66 22.97 -19.73
C LYS A 185 -9.46 23.67 -20.38
N ASN A 186 -8.43 24.00 -19.59
CA ASN A 186 -7.17 24.47 -20.13
C ASN A 186 -6.58 23.38 -21.05
N ASN A 187 -5.85 23.80 -22.08
CA ASN A 187 -5.27 22.84 -23.01
C ASN A 187 -4.19 22.03 -22.27
N ILE A 188 -4.13 20.71 -22.47
CA ILE A 188 -3.05 19.88 -21.90
C ILE A 188 -1.66 20.31 -22.40
N HIS A 189 -1.61 21.03 -23.53
CA HIS A 189 -0.41 21.68 -24.06
C HIS A 189 -0.09 23.02 -23.42
N ASP A 190 -1.06 23.67 -22.75
CA ASP A 190 -0.74 24.76 -21.84
C ASP A 190 0.02 24.12 -20.69
N LYS A 191 1.32 24.40 -20.58
CA LYS A 191 2.13 23.91 -19.45
C LYS A 191 1.32 24.10 -18.19
N PHE A 192 1.26 23.07 -17.33
CA PHE A 192 0.78 23.19 -15.95
C PHE A 192 1.55 24.34 -15.33
N SER A 193 0.94 25.53 -15.38
CA SER A 193 1.77 26.73 -15.43
C SER A 193 2.25 27.03 -14.03
N SER A 194 3.45 27.59 -13.92
CA SER A 194 3.91 28.26 -12.71
C SER A 194 2.97 29.37 -12.22
N ASN A 195 1.91 29.74 -12.98
CA ASN A 195 0.89 30.69 -12.55
C ASN A 195 -0.20 30.09 -11.64
N TYR A 196 -0.13 28.80 -11.28
CA TYR A 196 -0.95 28.28 -10.18
C TYR A 196 -0.43 28.83 -8.85
N LYS A 197 -0.79 30.09 -8.56
CA LYS A 197 -0.46 30.80 -7.31
C LYS A 197 -0.90 30.04 -6.05
N SER A 198 -1.79 29.06 -6.17
CA SER A 198 -2.17 28.21 -5.03
C SER A 198 -1.02 27.30 -4.58
N ILE A 199 -0.14 26.86 -5.48
CA ILE A 199 0.97 25.96 -5.15
C ILE A 199 2.11 26.73 -4.45
N GLU A 200 2.38 27.98 -4.83
CA GLU A 200 3.37 28.84 -4.15
C GLU A 200 2.94 29.28 -2.74
N ASN A 201 1.65 29.16 -2.40
CA ASN A 201 1.12 29.48 -1.07
C ASN A 201 0.83 28.21 -0.24
N CYS A 202 1.38 27.08 -0.68
CA CYS A 202 1.52 25.83 0.05
C CYS A 202 3.01 25.68 0.44
#